data_AF-U9SJ29-F1
#
_entry.id   AF-U9SJ29-F1
#
_cell.length_a   1.000
_cell.length_b   1.000
_cell.length_c   1.000
_cell.angle_alpha   90.00
_cell.angle_beta   90.00
_cell.angle_gamma   90.00
#
_symmetry.space_group_name_H-M   'P 1'
#
loop_
_entity.id
_entity.type
_entity.pdbx_description
1 polymer ?
#
loop_
_entity_poly.entity_id
_entity_poly.type
_entity_poly.pdbx_seq_one_letter_code
_entity_poly.pdbx_strand_id
1 'polypeptide(L)'
;KWFCTVIGISNPNELDIIGLIDICVSLFKIFIENEVNLHTLEIEVSHVIEESTHLNNILELIIQNPDFVRNIRNLKLYVVYNINISLIKDRISQIINSHQNLKKVFLGYNNLPIYQSLLLSEDYNCSNSLNTIILYRVNFKDLINLRNIFEQLYVLESVHIVYCSSLNAEFIQQIITLPKPFKLRSFFINEMSQIESLQMLLQKSGEYLENFGYGFEFVSLEKKHLLLELITKYCKNIKFLDMCGNDDQIVYSILNLIGNIKRNLNYLSISTCGLIWDDYYSSSYGNAECSSIILQNLGQTLPSELEYLYLSLHHIKVSDFEIFLENSQDTFIKKLVIHYKESQDILPSIKEYIMKKKRVRYLAISEPSFETSFYNFNLYGKELISLEDEVREFELYNIKVQSYYSSVINVFNFVKEIE
;
A
#
# COMPACT_ATOMS: atom_id res chain seq x y z
N LYS A 1 -16.57 -6.94 -6.43
CA LYS A 1 -16.22 -5.77 -5.61
C LYS A 1 -17.52 -4.99 -5.42
N TRP A 2 -18.15 -5.09 -4.25
CA TRP A 2 -19.37 -4.34 -3.98
C TRP A 2 -19.08 -3.37 -2.83
N PHE A 3 -19.29 -2.10 -3.16
CA PHE A 3 -19.16 -0.90 -2.33
C PHE A 3 -17.77 -0.63 -1.74
N CYS A 4 -16.88 -0.04 -2.55
CA CYS A 4 -15.87 0.87 -1.99
C CYS A 4 -16.59 2.15 -1.58
N THR A 5 -16.23 2.68 -0.42
CA THR A 5 -16.58 4.01 0.06
C THR A 5 -16.59 5.01 -1.11
N VAL A 6 -17.77 5.52 -1.45
CA VAL A 6 -17.88 6.72 -2.28
C VAL A 6 -17.46 7.89 -1.41
N ILE A 7 -16.16 8.15 -1.30
CA ILE A 7 -15.57 9.49 -1.13
C ILE A 7 -14.16 9.40 -1.74
N GLY A 8 -14.11 9.47 -3.06
CA GLY A 8 -12.90 9.70 -3.85
C GLY A 8 -13.16 10.68 -4.99
N ILE A 9 -14.25 11.45 -4.88
CA ILE A 9 -14.56 12.56 -5.77
C ILE A 9 -14.27 13.81 -4.96
N SER A 10 -13.42 14.68 -5.48
CA SER A 10 -13.27 16.06 -5.05
C SER A 10 -14.67 16.71 -5.01
N ASN A 11 -15.21 16.87 -3.79
CA ASN A 11 -16.55 17.36 -3.44
C ASN A 11 -17.77 16.54 -3.90
N PRO A 12 -18.20 15.49 -3.17
CA PRO A 12 -19.59 15.06 -3.18
C PRO A 12 -20.42 16.02 -2.30
N ASN A 13 -21.57 16.50 -2.78
CA ASN A 13 -22.51 17.19 -1.90
C ASN A 13 -23.04 16.19 -0.86
N GLU A 14 -23.21 16.62 0.39
CA GLU A 14 -23.69 15.82 1.54
C GLU A 14 -25.00 15.07 1.24
N LEU A 15 -25.88 15.68 0.42
CA LEU A 15 -27.14 15.09 -0.07
C LEU A 15 -26.96 13.85 -0.97
N ASP A 16 -25.88 13.77 -1.75
CA ASP A 16 -25.62 12.62 -2.63
C ASP A 16 -25.14 11.40 -1.84
N ILE A 17 -24.48 11.62 -0.69
CA ILE A 17 -23.98 10.57 0.19
C ILE A 17 -25.14 9.90 0.95
N ILE A 18 -26.06 10.69 1.51
CA ILE A 18 -27.25 10.18 2.23
C ILE A 18 -28.10 9.30 1.30
N GLY A 19 -28.34 9.74 0.06
CA GLY A 19 -29.11 8.97 -0.93
C GLY A 19 -28.46 7.61 -1.26
N LEU A 20 -27.14 7.56 -1.40
CA LEU A 20 -26.41 6.30 -1.63
C LEU A 20 -26.49 5.33 -0.43
N ILE A 21 -26.52 5.87 0.79
CA ILE A 21 -26.61 5.07 2.01
C ILE A 21 -27.98 4.41 2.17
N ASP A 22 -29.07 5.12 1.91
CA ASP A 22 -30.43 4.55 1.98
C ASP A 22 -30.65 3.46 0.92
N ILE A 23 -30.03 3.62 -0.25
CA ILE A 23 -29.95 2.59 -1.27
C ILE A 23 -29.23 1.35 -0.72
N CYS A 24 -28.10 1.51 -0.04
CA CYS A 24 -27.37 0.39 0.57
C CYS A 24 -28.20 -0.36 1.61
N VAL A 25 -28.86 0.33 2.55
CA VAL A 25 -29.72 -0.30 3.55
C VAL A 25 -30.85 -1.09 2.89
N SER A 26 -31.49 -0.52 1.87
CA SER A 26 -32.57 -1.15 1.12
C SER A 26 -32.08 -2.39 0.36
N LEU A 27 -30.90 -2.32 -0.25
CA LEU A 27 -30.28 -3.46 -0.94
C LEU A 27 -29.96 -4.61 0.01
N PHE A 28 -29.40 -4.32 1.20
CA PHE A 28 -29.15 -5.36 2.20
C PHE A 28 -30.45 -6.03 2.67
N LYS A 29 -31.53 -5.26 2.86
CA LYS A 29 -32.85 -5.84 3.16
C LYS A 29 -33.31 -6.78 2.05
N ILE A 30 -33.23 -6.36 0.79
CA ILE A 30 -33.58 -7.20 -0.37
C ILE A 30 -32.72 -8.47 -0.39
N PHE A 31 -31.41 -8.37 -0.16
CA PHE A 31 -30.51 -9.54 -0.16
C PHE A 31 -30.85 -10.53 0.96
N ILE A 32 -31.17 -10.03 2.15
CA ILE A 32 -31.58 -10.83 3.29
C ILE A 32 -32.94 -11.50 3.01
N GLU A 33 -33.94 -10.73 2.56
CA GLU A 33 -35.29 -11.22 2.22
C GLU A 33 -35.28 -12.29 1.13
N ASN A 34 -34.35 -12.20 0.17
CA ASN A 34 -34.21 -13.14 -0.94
C ASN A 34 -33.16 -14.24 -0.68
N GLU A 35 -32.65 -14.37 0.55
CA GLU A 35 -31.64 -15.37 0.93
C GLU A 35 -30.42 -15.41 -0.02
N VAL A 36 -29.97 -14.24 -0.48
CA VAL A 36 -28.88 -14.13 -1.46
C VAL A 36 -27.59 -14.67 -0.87
N ASN A 37 -27.00 -15.66 -1.52
CA ASN A 37 -25.71 -16.23 -1.14
C ASN A 37 -24.55 -15.41 -1.72
N LEU A 38 -23.96 -14.53 -0.91
CA LEU A 38 -22.82 -13.71 -1.32
C LEU A 38 -21.51 -14.51 -1.32
N HIS A 39 -20.79 -14.48 -2.44
CA HIS A 39 -19.45 -15.05 -2.50
C HIS A 39 -18.44 -14.28 -1.64
N THR A 40 -18.54 -12.95 -1.64
CA THR A 40 -17.66 -12.05 -0.89
C THR A 40 -18.49 -10.90 -0.33
N LEU A 41 -18.33 -10.61 0.96
CA LEU A 41 -18.84 -9.39 1.60
C LEU A 41 -17.65 -8.58 2.10
N GLU A 42 -17.58 -7.33 1.67
CA GLU A 42 -16.55 -6.39 2.09
C GLU A 42 -17.20 -5.30 2.93
N ILE A 43 -16.74 -5.13 4.17
CA ILE A 43 -17.19 -4.07 5.08
C ILE A 43 -15.99 -3.18 5.36
N GLU A 44 -16.04 -1.96 4.84
CA GLU A 44 -15.02 -0.94 5.06
C GLU A 44 -15.56 0.18 5.93
N VAL A 45 -14.86 0.44 7.03
CA VAL A 45 -15.15 1.51 7.98
C VAL A 45 -13.96 2.48 7.96
N SER A 46 -14.02 3.39 6.99
CA SER A 46 -13.08 4.48 6.77
C SER A 46 -13.78 5.82 7.03
N HIS A 47 -13.25 6.64 7.93
CA HIS A 47 -13.69 8.00 8.34
C HIS A 47 -14.69 8.14 9.50
N VAL A 48 -14.49 9.23 10.25
CA VAL A 48 -15.46 9.80 11.20
C VAL A 48 -16.47 10.56 10.35
N ILE A 49 -17.56 9.91 9.97
CA ILE A 49 -18.75 10.68 9.63
C ILE A 49 -19.57 10.71 10.92
N GLU A 50 -20.02 11.90 11.30
CA GLU A 50 -21.02 12.10 12.36
C GLU A 50 -22.33 11.32 12.05
N GLU A 51 -22.45 10.70 10.86
CA GLU A 51 -23.44 9.73 10.40
C GLU A 51 -23.20 8.27 10.85
N SER A 52 -22.69 8.09 12.08
CA SER A 52 -22.49 6.76 12.68
C SER A 52 -23.76 5.89 12.79
N THR A 53 -24.95 6.45 12.58
CA THR A 53 -26.25 5.75 12.64
C THR A 53 -26.44 4.76 11.50
N HIS A 54 -26.00 5.06 10.29
CA HIS A 54 -26.36 4.26 9.10
C HIS A 54 -25.52 2.99 8.95
N LEU A 55 -24.20 3.08 9.18
CA LEU A 55 -23.35 1.90 9.29
C LEU A 55 -23.85 1.01 10.44
N ASN A 56 -24.22 1.60 11.57
CA ASN A 56 -24.83 0.87 12.67
C ASN A 56 -26.12 0.15 12.25
N ASN A 57 -26.99 0.78 11.46
CA ASN A 57 -28.22 0.17 10.95
C ASN A 57 -27.91 -1.03 10.03
N ILE A 58 -26.93 -0.91 9.13
CA ILE A 58 -26.52 -2.03 8.25
C ILE A 58 -25.96 -3.18 9.09
N LEU A 59 -25.03 -2.88 10.02
CA LEU A 59 -24.47 -3.90 10.90
C LEU A 59 -25.54 -4.55 11.78
N GLU A 60 -26.53 -3.78 12.25
CA GLU A 60 -27.68 -4.28 12.99
C GLU A 60 -28.54 -5.24 12.15
N LEU A 61 -28.87 -4.86 10.92
CA LEU A 61 -29.61 -5.72 9.99
C LEU A 61 -28.87 -7.03 9.74
N ILE A 62 -27.56 -6.97 9.56
CA ILE A 62 -26.71 -8.15 9.37
C ILE A 62 -26.76 -9.05 10.61
N ILE A 63 -26.63 -8.48 11.82
CA ILE A 63 -26.64 -9.23 13.08
C ILE A 63 -28.01 -9.88 13.36
N GLN A 64 -29.10 -9.20 13.01
CA GLN A 64 -30.46 -9.75 13.14
C GLN A 64 -30.69 -10.95 12.20
N ASN A 65 -29.84 -11.15 11.19
CA ASN A 65 -29.96 -12.20 10.18
C ASN A 65 -28.66 -13.02 10.09
N PRO A 66 -28.28 -13.79 11.13
CA PRO A 66 -26.98 -14.44 11.21
C PRO A 66 -26.72 -15.47 10.09
N ASP A 67 -27.77 -16.12 9.57
CA ASP A 67 -27.65 -17.06 8.46
C ASP A 67 -27.19 -16.40 7.16
N PHE A 68 -27.48 -15.10 6.98
CA PHE A 68 -26.97 -14.31 5.86
C PHE A 68 -25.44 -14.23 5.88
N VAL A 69 -24.85 -14.04 7.07
CA VAL A 69 -23.39 -13.96 7.24
C VAL A 69 -22.73 -15.32 7.20
N ARG A 70 -23.37 -16.33 7.79
CA ARG A 70 -22.81 -17.67 7.94
C ARG A 70 -22.43 -18.33 6.61
N ASN A 71 -23.20 -18.05 5.56
CA ASN A 71 -23.01 -18.64 4.23
C ASN A 71 -21.97 -17.91 3.36
N ILE A 72 -21.49 -16.74 3.81
CA ILE A 72 -20.52 -15.95 3.05
C ILE A 72 -19.20 -16.70 2.99
N ARG A 73 -18.64 -16.83 1.77
CA ARG A 73 -17.38 -17.56 1.59
C ARG A 73 -16.16 -16.72 1.96
N ASN A 74 -16.21 -15.41 1.68
CA ASN A 74 -15.12 -14.48 1.96
C ASN A 74 -15.68 -13.21 2.61
N LEU A 75 -15.60 -13.11 3.94
CA LEU A 75 -15.80 -11.84 4.63
C LEU A 75 -14.48 -11.07 4.68
N LYS A 76 -14.48 -9.84 4.16
CA LYS A 76 -13.35 -8.89 4.25
C LYS A 76 -13.76 -7.73 5.13
N LEU A 77 -13.04 -7.49 6.22
CA LEU A 77 -13.33 -6.42 7.17
C LEU A 77 -12.15 -5.47 7.19
N TYR A 78 -12.43 -4.18 6.95
CA TYR A 78 -11.45 -3.10 6.98
C TYR A 78 -11.90 -2.09 8.02
N VAL A 79 -11.26 -2.10 9.19
CA VAL A 79 -11.55 -1.13 10.26
C VAL A 79 -10.34 -0.22 10.40
N VAL A 80 -10.44 1.01 9.90
CA VAL A 80 -9.28 1.89 9.66
C VAL A 80 -9.16 3.00 10.69
N TYR A 81 -10.15 3.30 11.52
CA TYR A 81 -10.04 4.42 12.47
C TYR A 81 -10.20 4.00 13.92
N ASN A 82 -9.75 4.90 14.82
CA ASN A 82 -10.00 4.84 16.25
C ASN A 82 -11.48 5.15 16.50
N ILE A 83 -12.35 4.23 16.10
CA ILE A 83 -13.78 4.32 16.31
C ILE A 83 -13.97 4.26 17.82
N ASN A 84 -14.18 5.42 18.45
CA ASN A 84 -14.55 5.50 19.86
C ASN A 84 -16.04 5.16 20.07
N ILE A 85 -16.59 4.32 19.20
CA ILE A 85 -17.97 3.85 19.22
C ILE A 85 -17.91 2.37 19.58
N SER A 86 -17.94 2.06 20.89
CA SER A 86 -18.01 0.69 21.42
C SER A 86 -19.01 -0.16 20.63
N LEU A 87 -20.18 0.43 20.30
CA LEU A 87 -21.25 -0.24 19.57
C LEU A 87 -20.82 -0.82 18.21
N ILE A 88 -20.06 -0.09 17.38
CA ILE A 88 -19.62 -0.61 16.08
C ILE A 88 -18.65 -1.77 16.27
N LYS A 89 -17.76 -1.66 17.27
CA LYS A 89 -16.79 -2.71 17.62
C LYS A 89 -17.52 -3.98 18.08
N ASP A 90 -18.51 -3.83 18.95
CA ASP A 90 -19.32 -4.94 19.47
C ASP A 90 -20.11 -5.63 18.34
N ARG A 91 -20.69 -4.84 17.43
CA ARG A 91 -21.42 -5.36 16.26
C ARG A 91 -20.50 -6.11 15.29
N ILE A 92 -19.34 -5.56 14.96
CA ILE A 92 -18.36 -6.24 14.10
C ILE A 92 -17.92 -7.55 14.74
N SER A 93 -17.64 -7.57 16.05
CA SER A 93 -17.33 -8.79 16.80
C SER A 93 -18.43 -9.86 16.69
N GLN A 94 -19.70 -9.45 16.77
CA GLN A 94 -20.83 -10.38 16.61
C GLN A 94 -20.94 -10.95 15.19
N ILE A 95 -20.74 -10.13 14.16
CA ILE A 95 -20.72 -10.57 12.75
C ILE A 95 -19.60 -11.57 12.53
N ILE A 96 -18.39 -11.25 13.04
CA ILE A 96 -17.24 -12.13 12.96
C ILE A 96 -17.54 -13.47 13.62
N ASN A 97 -18.03 -13.48 14.86
CA ASN A 97 -18.39 -14.70 15.59
C ASN A 97 -19.45 -15.55 14.87
N SER A 98 -20.37 -14.90 14.15
CA SER A 98 -21.42 -15.59 13.39
C SER A 98 -20.88 -16.24 12.09
N HIS A 99 -19.71 -15.83 11.63
CA HIS A 99 -19.11 -16.28 10.38
C HIS A 99 -18.15 -17.46 10.59
N GLN A 100 -18.41 -18.61 9.95
CA GLN A 100 -17.64 -19.84 10.20
C GLN A 100 -16.36 -19.99 9.35
N ASN A 101 -16.20 -19.24 8.25
CA ASN A 101 -15.14 -19.47 7.25
C ASN A 101 -14.32 -18.22 6.91
N LEU A 102 -13.93 -17.41 7.89
CA LEU A 102 -13.21 -16.16 7.65
C LEU A 102 -11.83 -16.45 7.05
N LYS A 103 -11.58 -16.05 5.79
CA LYS A 103 -10.29 -16.32 5.11
C LYS A 103 -9.28 -15.20 5.16
N LYS A 104 -9.73 -13.95 5.18
CA LYS A 104 -8.86 -12.77 5.11
C LYS A 104 -9.37 -11.70 6.07
N VAL A 105 -8.46 -11.13 6.85
CA VAL A 105 -8.78 -10.03 7.77
C VAL A 105 -7.82 -8.87 7.58
N PHE A 106 -8.34 -7.64 7.65
CA PHE A 106 -7.56 -6.41 7.62
C PHE A 106 -7.77 -5.62 8.90
N LEU A 107 -6.68 -5.39 9.64
CA LEU A 107 -6.69 -4.82 10.97
C LEU A 107 -5.93 -3.50 10.96
N GLY A 108 -6.66 -2.40 11.06
CA GLY A 108 -6.10 -1.05 11.09
C GLY A 108 -5.95 -0.50 12.52
N TYR A 109 -4.88 0.25 12.79
CA TYR A 109 -4.77 1.13 13.96
C TYR A 109 -5.04 0.41 15.31
N ASN A 110 -5.98 0.91 16.12
CA ASN A 110 -6.28 0.42 17.46
C ASN A 110 -7.29 -0.75 17.47
N ASN A 111 -7.53 -1.41 16.34
CA ASN A 111 -8.56 -2.44 16.25
C ASN A 111 -8.06 -3.84 16.62
N LEU A 112 -6.74 -4.05 16.73
CA LEU A 112 -6.18 -5.37 17.02
C LEU A 112 -6.64 -5.99 18.37
N PRO A 113 -6.81 -5.25 19.48
CA PRO A 113 -7.34 -5.81 20.72
C PRO A 113 -8.73 -6.46 20.58
N ILE A 114 -9.58 -5.94 19.69
CA ILE A 114 -10.91 -6.52 19.41
C ILE A 114 -10.74 -7.91 18.82
N TYR A 115 -9.90 -8.01 17.80
CA TYR A 115 -9.63 -9.27 17.13
C TYR A 115 -8.86 -10.25 17.99
N GLN A 116 -8.00 -9.76 18.89
CA GLN A 116 -7.36 -10.61 19.87
C GLN A 116 -8.38 -11.36 20.73
N SER A 117 -9.45 -10.69 21.20
CA SER A 117 -10.50 -11.35 21.98
C SER A 117 -11.23 -12.42 21.16
N LEU A 118 -11.46 -12.17 19.87
CA LEU A 118 -12.13 -13.10 18.95
C LEU A 118 -11.23 -14.29 18.64
N LEU A 119 -9.97 -14.05 18.29
CA LEU A 119 -9.00 -15.09 17.91
C LEU A 119 -8.58 -15.99 19.07
N LEU A 120 -8.72 -15.51 20.32
CA LEU A 120 -8.45 -16.31 21.52
C LEU A 120 -9.68 -17.05 22.05
N SER A 121 -10.88 -16.83 21.48
CA SER A 121 -12.12 -17.49 21.92
C SER A 121 -12.14 -18.96 21.49
N GLU A 122 -12.37 -19.87 22.43
CA GLU A 122 -12.45 -21.32 22.17
C GLU A 122 -13.61 -21.69 21.22
N ASP A 123 -14.67 -20.88 21.20
CA ASP A 123 -15.86 -21.11 20.38
C ASP A 123 -15.69 -20.61 18.93
N TYR A 124 -14.60 -19.89 18.63
CA TYR A 124 -14.41 -19.20 17.36
C TYR A 124 -13.61 -20.05 16.34
N ASN A 125 -14.33 -20.65 15.38
CA ASN A 125 -13.81 -21.68 14.46
C ASN A 125 -12.96 -21.15 13.28
N CYS A 126 -12.55 -19.87 13.26
CA CYS A 126 -11.85 -19.33 12.09
C CYS A 126 -10.41 -19.87 11.95
N SER A 127 -9.85 -20.46 13.00
CA SER A 127 -8.48 -21.03 13.05
C SER A 127 -8.15 -21.99 11.90
N ASN A 128 -9.17 -22.66 11.35
CA ASN A 128 -9.03 -23.59 10.22
C ASN A 128 -9.30 -22.96 8.85
N SER A 129 -9.70 -21.69 8.80
CA SER A 129 -10.09 -20.99 7.57
C SER A 129 -9.29 -19.72 7.29
N LEU A 130 -8.75 -19.07 8.32
CA LEU A 130 -8.05 -17.79 8.22
C LEU A 130 -6.66 -17.97 7.60
N ASN A 131 -6.54 -17.52 6.36
CA ASN A 131 -5.37 -17.70 5.51
C ASN A 131 -4.50 -16.44 5.41
N THR A 132 -5.13 -15.25 5.45
CA THR A 132 -4.45 -13.97 5.25
C THR A 132 -4.77 -12.97 6.38
N ILE A 133 -3.73 -12.42 6.99
CA ILE A 133 -3.82 -11.33 7.96
C ILE A 133 -3.08 -10.11 7.41
N ILE A 134 -3.76 -8.97 7.35
CA ILE A 134 -3.14 -7.67 7.06
C ILE A 134 -3.22 -6.80 8.30
N LEU A 135 -2.08 -6.28 8.74
CA LEU A 135 -1.94 -5.35 9.85
C LEU A 135 -1.50 -4.00 9.26
N TYR A 136 -2.30 -2.97 9.46
CA TYR A 136 -2.07 -1.63 8.92
C TYR A 136 -2.03 -0.59 10.04
N ARG A 137 -0.90 0.10 10.21
CA ARG A 137 -0.70 1.13 11.26
C ARG A 137 -1.06 0.66 12.67
N VAL A 138 -0.94 -0.63 12.94
CA VAL A 138 -1.18 -1.22 14.26
C VAL A 138 -0.02 -0.86 15.18
N ASN A 139 -0.31 -0.47 16.40
CA ASN A 139 0.71 -0.27 17.43
C ASN A 139 0.84 -1.56 18.27
N PHE A 140 2.03 -2.17 18.27
CA PHE A 140 2.28 -3.41 18.99
C PHE A 140 2.64 -3.25 20.48
N LYS A 141 2.73 -2.03 21.01
CA LYS A 141 3.25 -1.74 22.36
C LYS A 141 2.53 -2.47 23.50
N ASP A 142 1.20 -2.56 23.42
CA ASP A 142 0.35 -3.06 24.51
C ASP A 142 -0.27 -4.44 24.21
N LEU A 143 0.27 -5.16 23.22
CA LEU A 143 -0.27 -6.45 22.78
C LEU A 143 0.40 -7.61 23.48
N ILE A 144 -0.41 -8.38 24.19
CA ILE A 144 0.00 -9.57 24.93
C ILE A 144 -0.48 -10.82 24.16
N ASN A 145 0.08 -12.01 24.36
CA ASN A 145 -0.44 -13.28 23.83
C ASN A 145 -0.55 -13.42 22.29
N LEU A 146 0.19 -12.64 21.51
CA LEU A 146 0.18 -12.77 20.04
C LEU A 146 0.67 -14.14 19.58
N ARG A 147 1.62 -14.73 20.31
CA ARG A 147 2.08 -16.09 20.06
C ARG A 147 0.92 -17.10 20.04
N ASN A 148 0.04 -17.05 21.04
CA ASN A 148 -1.08 -17.99 21.16
C ASN A 148 -2.04 -17.86 19.97
N ILE A 149 -2.28 -16.62 19.52
CA ILE A 149 -3.10 -16.33 18.33
C ILE A 149 -2.49 -17.03 17.11
N PHE A 150 -1.21 -16.76 16.80
CA PHE A 150 -0.59 -17.32 15.61
C PHE A 150 -0.41 -18.84 15.68
N GLU A 151 -0.22 -19.44 16.86
CA GLU A 151 -0.12 -20.89 17.01
C GLU A 151 -1.41 -21.62 16.64
N GLN A 152 -2.57 -21.02 16.96
CA GLN A 152 -3.89 -21.59 16.69
C GLN A 152 -4.30 -21.47 15.21
N LEU A 153 -3.71 -20.56 14.44
CA LEU A 153 -4.01 -20.41 13.01
C LEU A 153 -3.29 -21.49 12.18
N TYR A 154 -4.00 -22.55 11.79
CA TYR A 154 -3.41 -23.72 11.12
C TYR A 154 -3.17 -23.53 9.62
N VAL A 155 -3.98 -22.69 8.97
CA VAL A 155 -3.97 -22.48 7.51
C VAL A 155 -3.45 -21.10 7.10
N LEU A 156 -2.79 -20.39 8.02
CA LEU A 156 -2.25 -19.06 7.78
C LEU A 156 -1.08 -19.13 6.78
N GLU A 157 -1.29 -18.57 5.59
CA GLU A 157 -0.32 -18.59 4.48
C GLU A 157 0.27 -17.22 4.18
N SER A 158 -0.34 -16.15 4.67
CA SER A 158 0.11 -14.79 4.40
C SER A 158 -0.11 -13.84 5.57
N VAL A 159 0.97 -13.22 6.01
CA VAL A 159 0.93 -12.08 6.93
C VAL A 159 1.50 -10.86 6.23
N HIS A 160 0.82 -9.72 6.36
CA HIS A 160 1.23 -8.44 5.81
C HIS A 160 1.31 -7.42 6.95
N ILE A 161 2.46 -6.78 7.13
CA ILE A 161 2.69 -5.74 8.14
C ILE A 161 2.98 -4.44 7.39
N VAL A 162 2.15 -3.43 7.62
CA VAL A 162 2.16 -2.19 6.82
C VAL A 162 2.09 -0.97 7.75
N TYR A 163 3.17 -0.21 7.82
CA TYR A 163 3.33 1.00 8.63
C TYR A 163 2.97 0.82 10.11
N CYS A 164 3.10 -0.38 10.64
CA CYS A 164 2.86 -0.69 12.05
C CYS A 164 4.01 -0.17 12.92
N SER A 165 3.70 0.17 14.17
CA SER A 165 4.64 0.73 15.13
C SER A 165 4.92 -0.20 16.30
N SER A 166 5.99 0.07 17.05
CA SER A 166 6.39 -0.68 18.24
C SER A 166 6.75 -2.15 17.95
N LEU A 167 7.38 -2.43 16.81
CA LEU A 167 8.00 -3.72 16.48
C LEU A 167 9.23 -3.97 17.39
N ASN A 168 9.01 -4.11 18.68
CA ASN A 168 10.05 -4.25 19.70
C ASN A 168 10.56 -5.70 19.78
N ALA A 169 11.65 -5.91 20.53
CA ALA A 169 12.19 -7.25 20.74
C ALA A 169 11.14 -8.25 21.26
N GLU A 170 10.26 -7.84 22.18
CA GLU A 170 9.24 -8.73 22.75
C GLU A 170 8.28 -9.28 21.69
N PHE A 171 7.74 -8.42 20.82
CA PHE A 171 6.91 -8.82 19.69
C PHE A 171 7.66 -9.81 18.79
N ILE A 172 8.89 -9.47 18.41
CA ILE A 172 9.68 -10.31 17.50
C ILE A 172 10.00 -11.66 18.12
N GLN A 173 10.34 -11.71 19.42
CA GLN A 173 10.56 -12.97 20.15
C GLN A 173 9.32 -13.87 20.11
N GLN A 174 8.12 -13.31 20.25
CA GLN A 174 6.88 -14.08 20.14
C GLN A 174 6.69 -14.68 18.73
N ILE A 175 7.11 -13.99 17.68
CA ILE A 175 7.00 -14.46 16.28
C ILE A 175 8.05 -15.53 15.95
N ILE A 176 9.32 -15.32 16.30
CA ILE A 176 10.39 -16.23 15.89
C ILE A 176 10.33 -17.58 16.62
N THR A 177 9.76 -17.59 17.84
CA THR A 177 9.56 -18.79 18.67
C THR A 177 8.38 -19.64 18.21
N LEU A 178 7.60 -19.18 17.23
CA LEU A 178 6.52 -19.97 16.66
C LEU A 178 7.07 -21.29 16.06
N PRO A 179 6.45 -22.44 16.37
CA PRO A 179 6.87 -23.74 15.85
C PRO A 179 6.59 -23.88 14.35
N LYS A 180 5.62 -23.12 13.83
CA LYS A 180 5.25 -23.08 12.40
C LYS A 180 5.98 -21.95 11.68
N PRO A 181 6.16 -22.04 10.34
CA PRO A 181 6.68 -20.93 9.55
C PRO A 181 5.79 -19.69 9.66
N PHE A 182 6.39 -18.53 9.90
CA PHE A 182 5.70 -17.25 9.87
C PHE A 182 5.90 -16.62 8.48
N LYS A 183 4.89 -16.76 7.62
CA LYS A 183 4.97 -16.35 6.20
C LYS A 183 4.66 -14.86 6.04
N LEU A 184 5.64 -14.01 6.36
CA LEU A 184 5.56 -12.56 6.14
C LEU A 184 5.73 -12.24 4.64
N ARG A 185 4.64 -11.89 3.95
CA ARG A 185 4.63 -11.62 2.49
C ARG A 185 4.74 -10.15 2.12
N SER A 186 4.31 -9.25 3.00
CA SER A 186 4.48 -7.80 2.82
C SER A 186 5.01 -7.15 4.08
N PHE A 187 6.02 -6.31 3.93
CA PHE A 187 6.62 -5.57 5.01
C PHE A 187 6.92 -4.13 4.57
N PHE A 188 6.06 -3.20 4.96
CA PHE A 188 6.24 -1.77 4.72
C PHE A 188 6.43 -1.06 6.05
N ILE A 189 7.51 -0.27 6.19
CA ILE A 189 7.89 0.34 7.46
C ILE A 189 8.09 1.86 7.34
N ASN A 190 7.74 2.59 8.38
CA ASN A 190 7.98 4.04 8.51
C ASN A 190 8.88 4.37 9.70
N GLU A 191 9.05 3.43 10.63
CA GLU A 191 9.91 3.57 11.80
C GLU A 191 10.80 2.34 11.98
N MET A 192 11.90 2.53 12.70
CA MET A 192 12.85 1.46 13.02
C MET A 192 13.26 1.50 14.50
N SER A 193 12.72 0.59 15.28
CA SER A 193 13.01 0.42 16.70
C SER A 193 14.43 -0.15 16.93
N GLN A 194 14.64 -1.44 16.63
CA GLN A 194 15.85 -2.22 16.94
C GLN A 194 16.26 -3.09 15.75
N ILE A 195 17.51 -2.94 15.29
CA ILE A 195 18.00 -3.59 14.07
C ILE A 195 18.21 -5.09 14.27
N GLU A 196 18.62 -5.52 15.47
CA GLU A 196 18.83 -6.92 15.82
C GLU A 196 17.51 -7.70 15.73
N SER A 197 16.43 -7.12 16.26
CA SER A 197 15.08 -7.68 16.18
C SER A 197 14.61 -7.80 14.72
N LEU A 198 14.86 -6.79 13.88
CA LEU A 198 14.57 -6.89 12.45
C LEU A 198 15.36 -7.99 11.76
N GLN A 199 16.65 -8.15 12.09
CA GLN A 199 17.46 -9.23 11.56
C GLN A 199 16.86 -10.60 11.87
N MET A 200 16.41 -10.83 13.10
CA MET A 200 15.80 -12.12 13.50
C MET A 200 14.50 -12.39 12.74
N LEU A 201 13.66 -11.36 12.55
CA LEU A 201 12.42 -11.49 11.77
C LEU A 201 12.70 -11.86 10.31
N LEU A 202 13.66 -11.17 9.69
CA LEU A 202 14.05 -11.40 8.30
C LEU A 202 14.75 -12.74 8.11
N GLN A 203 15.52 -13.22 9.09
CA GLN A 203 16.06 -14.58 9.07
C GLN A 203 14.95 -15.64 9.08
N LYS A 204 13.89 -15.43 9.86
CA LYS A 204 12.76 -16.37 9.97
C LYS A 204 11.85 -16.32 8.74
N SER A 205 11.66 -15.15 8.14
CA SER A 205 10.54 -14.90 7.22
C SER A 205 10.95 -14.29 5.87
N GLY A 206 12.21 -13.89 5.70
CA GLY A 206 12.68 -13.14 4.52
C GLY A 206 12.53 -13.89 3.20
N GLU A 207 12.59 -15.22 3.21
CA GLU A 207 12.36 -16.03 2.01
C GLU A 207 10.92 -15.93 1.48
N TYR A 208 9.95 -15.62 2.33
CA TYR A 208 8.53 -15.47 1.95
C TYR A 208 8.18 -14.04 1.52
N LEU A 209 9.12 -13.08 1.69
CA LEU A 209 8.83 -11.68 1.49
C LEU A 209 8.72 -11.35 -0.02
N GLU A 210 7.54 -10.92 -0.44
CA GLU A 210 7.24 -10.56 -1.83
C GLU A 210 7.11 -9.05 -2.02
N ASN A 211 6.76 -8.31 -0.97
CA ASN A 211 6.57 -6.86 -1.05
C ASN A 211 7.31 -6.20 0.09
N PHE A 212 8.18 -5.25 -0.24
CA PHE A 212 8.96 -4.52 0.75
C PHE A 212 8.90 -3.04 0.45
N GLY A 213 8.81 -2.23 1.49
CA GLY A 213 9.02 -0.81 1.32
C GLY A 213 9.30 -0.06 2.59
N TYR A 214 9.77 1.18 2.43
CA TYR A 214 10.04 2.06 3.55
C TYR A 214 9.77 3.54 3.23
N GLY A 215 9.47 4.30 4.27
CA GLY A 215 9.48 5.77 4.27
C GLY A 215 10.42 6.29 5.35
N PHE A 216 11.71 6.45 5.03
CA PHE A 216 12.73 6.85 6.01
C PHE A 216 12.84 8.36 6.13
N GLU A 217 11.97 8.97 6.92
CA GLU A 217 12.11 10.41 7.19
C GLU A 217 12.97 10.69 8.44
N PHE A 218 12.80 9.89 9.51
CA PHE A 218 13.45 10.11 10.81
C PHE A 218 14.37 8.98 11.25
N VAL A 219 14.84 8.15 10.32
CA VAL A 219 15.74 7.01 10.60
C VAL A 219 17.19 7.42 10.35
N SER A 220 18.10 7.11 11.30
CA SER A 220 19.53 7.39 11.14
C SER A 220 20.12 6.64 9.95
N LEU A 221 21.10 7.26 9.27
CA LEU A 221 21.74 6.70 8.08
C LEU A 221 22.31 5.28 8.30
N GLU A 222 22.98 5.06 9.44
CA GLU A 222 23.52 3.75 9.83
C GLU A 222 22.43 2.66 9.83
N LYS A 223 21.26 2.97 10.41
CA LYS A 223 20.11 2.08 10.44
C LYS A 223 19.56 1.81 9.04
N LYS A 224 19.54 2.83 8.16
CA LYS A 224 19.13 2.65 6.75
C LYS A 224 20.05 1.66 6.02
N HIS A 225 21.38 1.81 6.14
CA HIS A 225 22.35 0.90 5.53
C HIS A 225 22.19 -0.54 6.04
N LEU A 226 22.16 -0.72 7.37
CA LEU A 226 22.02 -2.04 7.97
C LEU A 226 20.74 -2.74 7.49
N LEU A 227 19.62 -2.02 7.40
CA LEU A 227 18.39 -2.61 6.88
C LEU A 227 18.52 -3.01 5.42
N LEU A 228 19.09 -2.16 4.55
CA LEU A 228 19.29 -2.52 3.15
C LEU A 228 20.20 -3.75 2.99
N GLU A 229 21.24 -3.89 3.83
CA GLU A 229 22.07 -5.09 3.88
C GLU A 229 21.27 -6.33 4.29
N LEU A 230 20.45 -6.23 5.35
CA LEU A 230 19.62 -7.34 5.83
C LEU A 230 18.58 -7.76 4.79
N ILE A 231 17.90 -6.81 4.14
CA ILE A 231 16.93 -7.09 3.07
C ILE A 231 17.63 -7.74 1.89
N THR A 232 18.77 -7.19 1.45
CA THR A 232 19.58 -7.77 0.37
C THR A 232 20.02 -9.19 0.71
N LYS A 233 20.36 -9.46 1.97
CA LYS A 233 20.84 -10.77 2.43
C LYS A 233 19.73 -11.82 2.47
N TYR A 234 18.59 -11.50 3.08
CA TYR A 234 17.55 -12.49 3.41
C TYR A 234 16.35 -12.50 2.46
N CYS A 235 16.08 -11.43 1.71
CA CYS A 235 14.84 -11.27 0.94
C CYS A 235 15.11 -11.34 -0.57
N LYS A 236 15.03 -12.54 -1.15
CA LYS A 236 15.33 -12.77 -2.58
C LYS A 236 14.11 -12.72 -3.51
N ASN A 237 12.90 -12.82 -2.95
CA ASN A 237 11.65 -13.01 -3.70
C ASN A 237 10.80 -11.74 -3.83
N ILE A 238 11.40 -10.56 -3.60
CA ILE A 238 10.72 -9.27 -3.68
C ILE A 238 10.26 -9.01 -5.12
N LYS A 239 8.94 -8.84 -5.28
CA LYS A 239 8.23 -8.46 -6.51
C LYS A 239 7.85 -6.99 -6.54
N PHE A 240 7.56 -6.41 -5.38
CA PHE A 240 7.28 -4.98 -5.23
C PHE A 240 8.25 -4.35 -4.24
N LEU A 241 9.01 -3.37 -4.73
CA LEU A 241 9.92 -2.56 -3.93
C LEU A 241 9.47 -1.08 -3.95
N ASP A 242 9.13 -0.53 -2.79
CA ASP A 242 8.69 0.87 -2.62
C ASP A 242 9.59 1.63 -1.64
N MET A 243 10.35 2.60 -2.14
CA MET A 243 11.39 3.27 -1.35
C MET A 243 11.21 4.78 -1.41
N CYS A 244 11.01 5.38 -0.24
CA CYS A 244 10.86 6.83 -0.10
C CYS A 244 11.79 7.40 0.98
N GLY A 245 12.22 8.65 0.77
CA GLY A 245 13.18 9.32 1.66
C GLY A 245 14.63 8.93 1.38
N ASN A 246 14.94 8.67 0.10
CA ASN A 246 16.27 8.27 -0.32
C ASN A 246 17.22 9.46 -0.37
N ASP A 247 18.42 9.28 0.18
CA ASP A 247 19.54 10.21 0.08
C ASP A 247 20.67 9.61 -0.77
N ASP A 248 21.64 10.45 -1.12
CA ASP A 248 22.82 10.10 -1.91
C ASP A 248 23.73 9.08 -1.23
N GLN A 249 23.69 8.99 0.11
CA GLN A 249 24.55 8.11 0.87
C GLN A 249 24.07 6.65 0.80
N ILE A 250 22.76 6.40 0.71
CA ILE A 250 22.20 5.03 0.61
C ILE A 250 21.90 4.56 -0.83
N VAL A 251 21.94 5.44 -1.82
CA VAL A 251 21.47 5.16 -3.19
C VAL A 251 22.18 3.95 -3.84
N TYR A 252 23.47 3.76 -3.60
CA TYR A 252 24.21 2.61 -4.14
C TYR A 252 23.78 1.30 -3.48
N SER A 253 23.42 1.33 -2.19
CA SER A 253 22.87 0.15 -1.49
C SER A 253 21.50 -0.21 -2.06
N ILE A 254 20.69 0.78 -2.40
CA ILE A 254 19.40 0.59 -3.09
C ILE A 254 19.59 -0.04 -4.47
N LEU A 255 20.51 0.49 -5.29
CA LEU A 255 20.79 -0.03 -6.62
C LEU A 255 21.31 -1.48 -6.56
N ASN A 256 22.17 -1.79 -5.58
CA ASN A 256 22.62 -3.16 -5.32
C ASN A 256 21.45 -4.08 -4.93
N LEU A 257 20.52 -3.63 -4.08
CA LEU A 257 19.32 -4.39 -3.75
C LEU A 257 18.49 -4.69 -5.01
N ILE A 258 18.20 -3.68 -5.84
CA ILE A 258 17.45 -3.84 -7.10
C ILE A 258 18.13 -4.87 -8.01
N GLY A 259 19.45 -4.76 -8.20
CA GLY A 259 20.22 -5.72 -8.99
C GLY A 259 20.11 -7.16 -8.47
N ASN A 260 20.10 -7.35 -7.15
CA ASN A 260 19.99 -8.66 -6.50
C ASN A 260 18.60 -9.30 -6.63
N ILE A 261 17.53 -8.49 -6.68
CA ILE A 261 16.14 -8.99 -6.81
C ILE A 261 15.59 -8.89 -8.24
N LYS A 262 16.40 -8.42 -9.20
CA LYS A 262 16.02 -8.13 -10.60
C LYS A 262 15.17 -9.21 -11.25
N ARG A 263 15.43 -10.50 -10.99
CA ARG A 263 14.68 -11.62 -11.59
C ARG A 263 13.21 -11.72 -11.15
N ASN A 264 12.88 -11.22 -9.97
CA ASN A 264 11.54 -11.32 -9.38
C ASN A 264 10.78 -9.99 -9.37
N LEU A 265 11.48 -8.88 -9.60
CA LEU A 265 10.95 -7.53 -9.48
C LEU A 265 9.98 -7.20 -10.62
N ASN A 266 8.74 -6.86 -10.27
CA ASN A 266 7.69 -6.47 -11.22
C ASN A 266 7.23 -5.01 -11.02
N TYR A 267 7.29 -4.53 -9.77
CA TYR A 267 6.85 -3.20 -9.38
C TYR A 267 7.99 -2.49 -8.64
N LEU A 268 8.35 -1.30 -9.11
CA LEU A 268 9.41 -0.50 -8.51
C LEU A 268 8.93 0.95 -8.32
N SER A 269 9.07 1.45 -7.10
CA SER A 269 8.79 2.84 -6.73
C SER A 269 10.00 3.42 -6.00
N ILE A 270 10.54 4.52 -6.54
CA ILE A 270 11.69 5.22 -5.99
C ILE A 270 11.33 6.69 -5.83
N SER A 271 11.44 7.21 -4.61
CA SER A 271 11.25 8.63 -4.30
C SER A 271 12.48 9.21 -3.60
N THR A 272 13.07 10.25 -4.18
CA THR A 272 14.07 11.13 -3.53
C THR A 272 13.43 12.33 -2.85
N CYS A 273 12.14 12.57 -3.09
CA CYS A 273 11.36 13.53 -2.33
C CYS A 273 10.88 12.91 -1.01
N GLY A 274 10.77 13.71 0.05
CA GLY A 274 10.05 13.35 1.27
C GLY A 274 8.60 12.98 0.98
N LEU A 275 7.98 12.19 1.88
CA LEU A 275 6.65 11.63 1.67
C LEU A 275 5.58 12.72 1.52
N ILE A 276 4.56 12.43 0.70
CA ILE A 276 3.26 13.10 0.74
C ILE A 276 2.37 12.21 1.61
N TRP A 277 2.19 12.54 2.89
CA TRP A 277 1.08 11.97 3.69
C TRP A 277 -0.07 12.96 3.68
N ASP A 278 -1.28 12.42 3.67
CA ASP A 278 -2.55 13.11 3.93
C ASP A 278 -2.38 14.19 5.02
N ASP A 279 -2.24 15.45 4.57
CA ASP A 279 -2.20 16.70 5.37
C ASP A 279 -0.86 17.16 6.00
N TYR A 280 0.30 16.58 5.69
CA TYR A 280 1.57 17.19 6.12
C TYR A 280 2.68 17.12 5.06
N TYR A 281 2.97 18.28 4.47
CA TYR A 281 4.14 18.48 3.62
C TYR A 281 5.38 18.62 4.48
N SER A 282 6.19 17.56 4.54
CA SER A 282 7.57 17.70 4.93
C SER A 282 8.38 18.20 3.75
N SER A 283 8.82 19.46 3.82
CA SER A 283 9.82 20.01 2.90
C SER A 283 11.18 19.41 3.22
N SER A 284 11.40 18.12 2.96
CA SER A 284 12.77 17.66 2.82
C SER A 284 13.30 18.28 1.53
N TYR A 285 14.38 19.06 1.65
CA TYR A 285 15.17 19.51 0.51
C TYR A 285 15.66 18.23 -0.17
N GLY A 286 15.01 17.86 -1.28
CA GLY A 286 15.36 16.64 -1.99
C GLY A 286 16.81 16.72 -2.46
N ASN A 287 17.53 15.61 -2.43
CA ASN A 287 18.92 15.62 -2.86
C ASN A 287 18.99 15.53 -4.39
N ALA A 288 19.33 16.64 -5.05
CA ALA A 288 19.55 16.70 -6.49
C ALA A 288 20.64 15.72 -6.96
N GLU A 289 21.66 15.47 -6.14
CA GLU A 289 22.71 14.50 -6.39
C GLU A 289 22.16 13.06 -6.39
N CYS A 290 21.30 12.72 -5.42
CA CYS A 290 20.64 11.40 -5.37
C CYS A 290 19.82 11.13 -6.64
N SER A 291 19.09 12.13 -7.13
CA SER A 291 18.29 12.02 -8.36
C SER A 291 19.17 11.75 -9.59
N SER A 292 20.32 12.43 -9.67
CA SER A 292 21.32 12.21 -10.73
C SER A 292 21.91 10.80 -10.67
N ILE A 293 22.32 10.32 -9.48
CA ILE A 293 22.88 8.97 -9.31
C ILE A 293 21.87 7.89 -9.71
N ILE A 294 20.59 8.04 -9.32
CA ILE A 294 19.52 7.11 -9.72
C ILE A 294 19.42 7.06 -11.24
N LEU A 295 19.30 8.21 -11.91
CA LEU A 295 19.13 8.25 -13.36
C LEU A 295 20.34 7.63 -14.09
N GLN A 296 21.57 7.93 -13.66
CA GLN A 296 22.77 7.42 -14.31
C GLN A 296 22.94 5.89 -14.20
N ASN A 297 22.42 5.26 -13.13
CA ASN A 297 22.70 3.86 -12.82
C ASN A 297 21.49 2.93 -12.91
N LEU A 298 20.28 3.43 -12.67
CA LEU A 298 19.08 2.59 -12.52
C LEU A 298 18.80 1.76 -13.78
N GLY A 299 18.93 2.35 -14.97
CA GLY A 299 18.59 1.69 -16.23
C GLY A 299 19.30 0.35 -16.44
N GLN A 300 20.55 0.22 -15.97
CA GLN A 300 21.35 -1.02 -16.09
C GLN A 300 20.86 -2.13 -15.13
N THR A 301 20.24 -1.74 -14.01
CA THR A 301 19.79 -2.65 -12.96
C THR A 301 18.35 -3.15 -13.16
N LEU A 302 17.57 -2.53 -14.06
CA LEU A 302 16.17 -2.92 -14.30
C LEU A 302 16.05 -4.30 -14.96
N PRO A 303 15.00 -5.09 -14.67
CA PRO A 303 14.63 -6.27 -15.45
C PRO A 303 14.21 -5.89 -16.87
N SER A 304 14.10 -6.88 -17.77
CA SER A 304 13.64 -6.65 -19.15
C SER A 304 12.19 -6.19 -19.24
N GLU A 305 11.40 -6.43 -18.19
CA GLU A 305 9.99 -6.03 -18.12
C GLU A 305 9.63 -5.61 -16.70
N LEU A 306 8.88 -4.51 -16.58
CA LEU A 306 8.22 -4.06 -15.35
C LEU A 306 6.74 -3.84 -15.61
N GLU A 307 5.91 -4.26 -14.67
CA GLU A 307 4.49 -3.91 -14.61
C GLU A 307 4.30 -2.44 -14.20
N TYR A 308 5.20 -1.92 -13.34
CA TYR A 308 5.13 -0.56 -12.83
C TYR A 308 6.51 0.00 -12.50
N LEU A 309 6.80 1.21 -12.99
CA LEU A 309 7.93 2.02 -12.54
C LEU A 309 7.43 3.41 -12.14
N TYR A 310 7.70 3.79 -10.89
CA TYR A 310 7.45 5.13 -10.36
C TYR A 310 8.77 5.79 -9.96
N LEU A 311 8.99 6.98 -10.50
CA LEU A 311 10.15 7.83 -10.19
C LEU A 311 9.64 9.18 -9.69
N SER A 312 9.83 9.45 -8.40
CA SER A 312 9.62 10.77 -7.80
C SER A 312 10.97 11.39 -7.49
N LEU A 313 11.42 12.28 -8.37
CA LEU A 313 12.76 12.83 -8.36
C LEU A 313 12.74 14.32 -8.00
N HIS A 314 13.63 14.78 -7.14
CA HIS A 314 13.68 16.20 -6.79
C HIS A 314 14.04 17.07 -8.00
N HIS A 315 15.12 16.70 -8.69
CA HIS A 315 15.62 17.42 -9.85
C HIS A 315 16.02 16.48 -10.98
N ILE A 316 15.64 16.79 -12.23
CA ILE A 316 16.03 16.02 -13.43
C ILE A 316 16.86 16.89 -14.38
N LYS A 317 18.12 16.48 -14.61
CA LYS A 317 18.93 16.97 -15.73
C LYS A 317 18.61 16.13 -16.95
N VAL A 318 18.37 16.76 -18.11
CA VAL A 318 18.07 16.02 -19.35
C VAL A 318 19.20 15.07 -19.71
N SER A 319 20.46 15.46 -19.52
CA SER A 319 21.62 14.59 -19.80
C SER A 319 21.61 13.30 -18.96
N ASP A 320 21.28 13.39 -17.66
CA ASP A 320 21.21 12.21 -16.80
C ASP A 320 19.98 11.35 -17.15
N PHE A 321 18.87 12.00 -17.52
CA PHE A 321 17.66 11.32 -17.94
C PHE A 321 17.85 10.57 -19.27
N GLU A 322 18.59 11.13 -20.22
CA GLU A 322 18.95 10.45 -21.47
C GLU A 322 19.82 9.22 -21.20
N ILE A 323 20.79 9.32 -20.28
CA ILE A 323 21.58 8.15 -19.83
C ILE A 323 20.66 7.07 -19.26
N PHE A 324 19.67 7.42 -18.43
CA PHE A 324 18.67 6.46 -17.93
C PHE A 324 17.91 5.78 -19.08
N LEU A 325 17.45 6.57 -20.05
CA LEU A 325 16.66 6.10 -21.18
C LEU A 325 17.44 5.17 -22.11
N GLU A 326 18.71 5.50 -22.39
CA GLU A 326 19.65 4.69 -23.16
C GLU A 326 19.98 3.38 -22.44
N ASN A 327 20.37 3.46 -21.16
CA ASN A 327 20.74 2.27 -20.38
C ASN A 327 19.56 1.33 -20.14
N SER A 328 18.32 1.85 -20.16
CA SER A 328 17.11 1.03 -20.01
C SER A 328 16.52 0.57 -21.34
N GLN A 329 17.13 0.83 -22.50
CA GLN A 329 16.53 0.63 -23.84
C GLN A 329 15.85 -0.74 -24.07
N ASP A 330 16.37 -1.80 -23.47
CA ASP A 330 15.85 -3.17 -23.58
C ASP A 330 14.79 -3.52 -22.52
N THR A 331 14.40 -2.55 -21.70
CA THR A 331 13.36 -2.68 -20.67
C THR A 331 12.03 -2.16 -21.20
N PHE A 332 11.02 -3.01 -21.18
CA PHE A 332 9.61 -2.64 -21.35
C PHE A 332 8.98 -2.27 -20.00
N ILE A 333 8.24 -1.17 -19.95
CA ILE A 333 7.61 -0.68 -18.71
C ILE A 333 6.12 -0.48 -18.98
N LYS A 334 5.28 -1.38 -18.49
CA LYS A 334 3.83 -1.31 -18.77
C LYS A 334 3.23 0.00 -18.26
N LYS A 335 3.52 0.41 -17.03
CA LYS A 335 3.07 1.69 -16.46
C LYS A 335 4.25 2.50 -15.93
N LEU A 336 4.54 3.63 -16.57
CA LEU A 336 5.60 4.56 -16.17
C LEU A 336 4.97 5.82 -15.58
N VAL A 337 5.37 6.14 -14.35
CA VAL A 337 4.94 7.34 -13.65
C VAL A 337 6.18 8.14 -13.28
N ILE A 338 6.25 9.38 -13.74
CA ILE A 338 7.35 10.30 -13.44
C ILE A 338 6.78 11.53 -12.73
N HIS A 339 7.36 11.85 -11.59
CA HIS A 339 7.08 13.05 -10.83
C HIS A 339 8.39 13.77 -10.57
N TYR A 340 8.45 15.07 -10.85
CA TYR A 340 9.65 15.85 -10.57
C TYR A 340 9.31 17.29 -10.22
N LYS A 341 10.12 17.96 -9.37
CA LYS A 341 9.86 19.34 -8.93
C LYS A 341 10.57 20.38 -9.78
N GLU A 342 11.88 20.24 -9.97
CA GLU A 342 12.70 21.20 -10.72
C GLU A 342 13.38 20.47 -11.87
N SER A 343 13.00 20.72 -13.12
CA SER A 343 13.72 20.11 -14.24
C SER A 343 13.76 20.96 -15.49
N GLN A 344 14.69 20.59 -16.35
CA GLN A 344 14.61 20.90 -17.77
C GLN A 344 13.43 20.12 -18.40
N ASP A 345 12.95 20.56 -19.56
CA ASP A 345 11.89 19.87 -20.28
C ASP A 345 12.37 18.49 -20.74
N ILE A 346 11.81 17.42 -20.16
CA ILE A 346 12.14 16.03 -20.49
C ILE A 346 11.24 15.45 -21.59
N LEU A 347 10.18 16.16 -21.98
CA LEU A 347 9.19 15.65 -22.94
C LEU A 347 9.81 15.28 -24.30
N PRO A 348 10.76 16.04 -24.87
CA PRO A 348 11.46 15.64 -26.09
C PRO A 348 12.15 14.27 -25.97
N SER A 349 12.85 14.02 -24.85
CA SER A 349 13.53 12.73 -24.61
C SER A 349 12.52 11.60 -24.39
N ILE A 350 11.38 11.85 -23.72
CA ILE A 350 10.28 10.88 -23.62
C ILE A 350 9.76 10.50 -25.01
N LYS A 351 9.51 11.49 -25.88
CA LYS A 351 9.03 11.24 -27.25
C LYS A 351 10.04 10.40 -28.05
N GLU A 352 11.32 10.74 -27.97
CA GLU A 352 12.36 10.04 -28.74
C GLU A 352 12.59 8.61 -28.26
N TYR A 353 12.81 8.42 -26.96
CA TYR A 353 13.27 7.15 -26.42
C TYR A 353 12.14 6.24 -25.94
N ILE A 354 10.97 6.77 -25.57
CA ILE A 354 9.84 5.98 -25.06
C ILE A 354 8.75 5.86 -26.12
N MET A 355 8.25 6.98 -26.64
CA MET A 355 7.10 6.99 -27.55
C MET A 355 7.40 6.33 -28.89
N LYS A 356 8.43 6.81 -29.60
CA LYS A 356 8.82 6.24 -30.90
C LYS A 356 9.27 4.78 -30.80
N LYS A 357 9.86 4.40 -29.67
CA LYS A 357 10.30 3.02 -29.40
C LYS A 357 9.21 2.11 -28.81
N LYS A 358 8.02 2.65 -28.48
CA LYS A 358 6.87 1.92 -27.92
C LYS A 358 7.20 1.11 -26.64
N ARG A 359 8.02 1.70 -25.77
CA ARG A 359 8.53 1.02 -24.56
C ARG A 359 7.59 1.06 -23.36
N VAL A 360 6.49 1.81 -23.47
CA VAL A 360 5.51 2.02 -22.41
C VAL A 360 4.10 1.80 -22.94
N ARG A 361 3.17 1.36 -22.06
CA ARG A 361 1.73 1.27 -22.38
C ARG A 361 0.90 2.36 -21.71
N TYR A 362 1.21 2.68 -20.45
CA TYR A 362 0.55 3.73 -19.67
C TYR A 362 1.59 4.74 -19.17
N LEU A 363 1.36 6.02 -19.42
CA LEU A 363 2.29 7.09 -19.06
C LEU A 363 1.58 8.14 -18.20
N ALA A 364 2.20 8.52 -17.08
CA ALA A 364 1.81 9.68 -16.31
C ALA A 364 3.04 10.52 -15.98
N ILE A 365 2.97 11.82 -16.25
CA ILE A 365 4.03 12.77 -15.91
C ILE A 365 3.38 13.94 -15.19
N SER A 366 3.93 14.29 -14.02
CA SER A 366 3.46 15.42 -13.21
C SER A 366 4.64 16.26 -12.75
N GLU A 367 4.55 17.55 -13.04
CA GLU A 367 5.44 18.59 -12.56
C GLU A 367 4.63 19.51 -11.61
N PRO A 368 4.75 19.38 -10.28
CA PRO A 368 4.05 20.26 -9.37
C PRO A 368 4.67 21.65 -9.48
N SER A 369 3.89 22.64 -9.92
CA SER A 369 4.28 24.03 -9.77
C SER A 369 3.79 24.51 -8.40
N PHE A 370 4.71 25.07 -7.60
CA PHE A 370 4.36 25.76 -6.36
C PHE A 370 4.13 27.23 -6.70
N GLU A 371 2.89 27.61 -7.04
CA GLU A 371 2.52 29.02 -6.92
C GLU A 371 2.29 29.33 -5.45
N THR A 372 3.25 29.99 -4.82
CA THR A 372 3.15 30.52 -3.46
C THR A 372 2.20 31.72 -3.46
N SER A 373 0.89 31.47 -3.39
CA SER A 373 -0.03 32.50 -2.89
C SER A 373 -0.13 32.36 -1.37
N PHE A 374 0.17 33.43 -0.65
CA PHE A 374 0.34 33.48 0.82
C PHE A 374 -0.85 32.97 1.66
N TYR A 375 -1.97 32.59 1.05
CA TYR A 375 -3.16 32.14 1.76
C TYR A 375 -3.94 30.98 1.09
N ASN A 376 -3.45 30.39 -0.01
CA ASN A 376 -4.06 29.20 -0.62
C ASN A 376 -2.99 28.35 -1.31
N PHE A 377 -2.71 27.17 -0.75
CA PHE A 377 -1.89 26.13 -1.36
C PHE A 377 -2.74 25.32 -2.34
N ASN A 378 -2.93 25.83 -3.54
CA ASN A 378 -3.49 25.02 -4.63
C ASN A 378 -2.33 24.39 -5.42
N LEU A 379 -2.28 23.06 -5.44
CA LEU A 379 -1.39 22.27 -6.29
C LEU A 379 -1.82 22.45 -7.76
N TYR A 380 -1.35 23.51 -8.41
CA TYR A 380 -1.46 23.65 -9.86
C TYR A 380 -0.25 22.97 -10.52
N GLY A 381 -0.17 21.65 -10.41
CA GLY A 381 0.83 20.88 -11.14
C GLY A 381 0.48 20.78 -12.63
N LYS A 382 1.47 20.98 -13.50
CA LYS A 382 1.32 20.69 -14.93
C LYS A 382 1.40 19.18 -15.12
N GLU A 383 0.26 18.55 -15.36
CA GLU A 383 0.21 17.13 -15.72
C GLU A 383 0.20 16.96 -17.24
N LEU A 384 0.88 15.94 -17.77
CA LEU A 384 0.86 15.62 -19.20
C LEU A 384 -0.55 15.40 -19.74
N ILE A 385 -1.46 14.83 -18.92
CA ILE A 385 -2.85 14.60 -19.33
C ILE A 385 -3.62 15.89 -19.65
N SER A 386 -3.16 17.04 -19.14
CA SER A 386 -3.78 18.35 -19.42
C SER A 386 -3.39 18.93 -20.78
N LEU A 387 -2.39 18.35 -21.46
CA LEU A 387 -1.91 18.81 -22.77
C LEU A 387 -2.58 17.99 -23.89
N GLU A 388 -3.76 18.41 -24.35
CA GLU A 388 -4.58 17.61 -25.28
C GLU A 388 -3.85 17.20 -26.56
N ASP A 389 -3.08 18.10 -27.18
CA ASP A 389 -2.35 17.80 -28.42
C ASP A 389 -1.25 16.75 -28.18
N GLU A 390 -0.56 16.85 -27.05
CA GLU A 390 0.46 15.88 -26.62
C GLU A 390 -0.18 14.51 -26.37
N VAL A 391 -1.30 14.47 -25.63
CA VAL A 391 -2.04 13.23 -25.36
C VAL A 391 -2.45 12.54 -26.66
N ARG A 392 -3.01 13.29 -27.62
CA ARG A 392 -3.39 12.76 -28.94
C ARG A 392 -2.18 12.20 -29.69
N GLU A 393 -1.01 12.85 -29.61
CA GLU A 393 0.23 12.34 -30.21
C GLU A 393 0.64 11.00 -29.60
N PHE A 394 0.65 10.86 -28.28
CA PHE A 394 0.94 9.58 -27.60
C PHE A 394 -0.05 8.47 -27.97
N GLU A 395 -1.34 8.80 -28.11
CA GLU A 395 -2.39 7.85 -28.52
C GLU A 395 -2.12 7.25 -29.90
N LEU A 396 -1.56 8.00 -30.85
CA LEU A 396 -1.15 7.48 -32.17
C LEU A 396 -0.08 6.38 -32.07
N TYR A 397 0.67 6.35 -30.97
CA TYR A 397 1.67 5.31 -30.67
C TYR A 397 1.14 4.20 -29.76
N ASN A 398 -0.18 4.16 -29.49
CA ASN A 398 -0.86 3.27 -28.54
C ASN A 398 -0.39 3.42 -27.08
N ILE A 399 0.04 4.63 -26.70
CA ILE A 399 0.40 4.96 -25.32
C ILE A 399 -0.78 5.70 -24.69
N LYS A 400 -1.32 5.16 -23.60
CA LYS A 400 -2.42 5.80 -22.88
C LYS A 400 -1.86 6.72 -21.80
N VAL A 401 -2.04 8.02 -21.97
CA VAL A 401 -1.71 9.02 -20.95
C VAL A 401 -2.78 8.97 -19.84
N GLN A 402 -2.35 8.99 -18.58
CA GLN A 402 -3.22 8.92 -17.40
C GLN A 402 -2.88 10.04 -16.41
N SER A 403 -3.84 10.40 -15.55
CA SER A 403 -3.57 11.34 -14.46
C SER A 403 -2.59 10.73 -13.46
N TYR A 404 -1.70 11.56 -12.91
CA TYR A 404 -0.73 11.17 -11.91
C TYR A 404 -1.38 10.50 -10.69
N TYR A 405 -2.38 11.12 -10.08
CA TYR A 405 -3.03 10.59 -8.87
C TYR A 405 -3.69 9.23 -9.09
N SER A 406 -4.32 9.02 -10.25
CA SER A 406 -4.87 7.71 -10.62
C SER A 406 -3.79 6.66 -10.93
N SER A 407 -2.57 7.12 -11.17
CA SER A 407 -1.46 6.29 -11.62
C SER A 407 -0.60 5.76 -10.48
N VAL A 408 -0.46 6.52 -9.38
CA VAL A 408 0.33 6.12 -8.22
C VAL A 408 -0.30 4.93 -7.51
N ILE A 409 0.52 3.92 -7.18
CA ILE A 409 0.11 2.81 -6.32
C ILE A 409 0.07 3.29 -4.86
N ASN A 410 -1.12 3.33 -4.28
CA ASN A 410 -1.28 3.51 -2.84
C ASN A 410 -1.08 2.15 -2.13
N VAL A 411 -0.14 2.08 -1.18
CA VAL A 411 0.22 0.83 -0.47
C VAL A 411 -0.97 0.22 0.28
N PHE A 412 -1.83 1.04 0.90
CA PHE A 412 -3.03 0.55 1.60
C PHE A 412 -3.98 -0.17 0.62
N ASN A 413 -4.27 0.45 -0.53
CA ASN A 413 -5.10 -0.17 -1.57
C ASN A 413 -4.42 -1.39 -2.19
N PHE A 414 -3.11 -1.33 -2.39
CA PHE A 414 -2.34 -2.45 -2.93
C PHE A 414 -2.47 -3.70 -2.05
N VAL A 415 -2.15 -3.60 -0.75
CA VAL A 415 -2.22 -4.77 0.15
C VAL A 415 -3.65 -5.29 0.36
N LYS A 416 -4.62 -4.38 0.31
CA LYS A 416 -6.05 -4.70 0.38
C LYS A 416 -6.46 -5.67 -0.75
N GLU A 417 -5.88 -5.50 -1.92
CA GLU A 417 -6.17 -6.29 -3.12
C GLU A 417 -5.29 -7.53 -3.33
N ILE A 418 -4.23 -7.74 -2.53
CA ILE A 418 -3.43 -8.98 -2.60
C ILE A 418 -4.30 -10.19 -2.26
N GLU A 419 -4.39 -11.17 -3.16
CA GLU A 419 -5.14 -12.41 -2.95
C GLU A 419 -4.31 -13.49 -2.27
#